data_AF-A0A928XM08-F1
#
_entry.id   AF-A0A928XM08-F1
#
_cell.length_a   1.000
_cell.length_b   1.000
_cell.length_c   1.000
_cell.angle_alpha   90.00
_cell.angle_beta   90.00
_cell.angle_gamma   90.00
#
_symmetry.space_group_name_H-M   'P 1'
#
loop_
_entity.id
_entity.type
_entity.pdbx_description
1 polymer ?
#
loop_
_entity_poly.entity_id
_entity_poly.type
_entity_poly.pdbx_seq_one_letter_code
_entity_poly.pdbx_strand_id
1 'polypeptide(L)'
;MLPFADAFRELGLLGRLDVLPVPSGYPSPKHVNLVLRRHAGQTTLFECGPARPDVVEETRRALEAHGVRRLDALCLTHCHGDHAGSAGLVAGHGRPAGERAPIYLHSAGYRFLTHPEAAFLNETYEIFQTRAHWGLHEYNAFSDEQMLNNALRKRFSGYFAKTPKRALSFVDRGALPPGILALATPGHSLDCVLYYDPELGVAVPGDTIICTGLVDKPETLAYVIPIFTVAGQAYSAAYERFLDSIRVLRRFFETHEVRAVLAPHGKFAVTRPLEWVSFAEAYFQGIYRALLEGFFGEPARRAEPFRACDLNAFIPSAGSHPISTPSHTFGMLCTLADEGYLSLEEHPRTRQITFRLEEMPPADYVERRLAEPVERLALLG
;
A
#
# COMPACT_ATOMS: atom_id res chain seq x y z
N MET A 1 6.36 -6.83 -17.64
CA MET A 1 6.54 -7.59 -16.39
C MET A 1 7.22 -8.90 -16.72
N LEU A 2 8.11 -9.39 -15.86
CA LEU A 2 8.80 -10.68 -16.03
C LEU A 2 8.74 -11.46 -14.71
N PRO A 3 8.67 -12.81 -14.72
CA PRO A 3 8.84 -13.59 -13.50
C PRO A 3 10.14 -13.21 -12.79
N PHE A 4 10.17 -13.17 -11.46
CA PHE A 4 11.35 -12.69 -10.72
C PHE A 4 12.65 -13.40 -11.12
N ALA A 5 12.62 -14.72 -11.28
CA ALA A 5 13.80 -15.51 -11.66
C ALA A 5 14.36 -15.11 -13.03
N ASP A 6 13.48 -14.81 -13.99
CA ASP A 6 13.89 -14.41 -15.34
C ASP A 6 14.42 -12.97 -15.34
N ALA A 7 13.73 -12.05 -14.65
CA ALA A 7 14.19 -10.69 -14.46
C ALA A 7 15.58 -10.65 -13.81
N PHE A 8 15.83 -11.47 -12.79
CA PHE A 8 17.11 -11.51 -12.10
C PHE A 8 18.23 -12.05 -12.97
N ARG A 9 17.94 -13.05 -13.82
CA ARG A 9 18.90 -13.58 -14.78
C ARG A 9 19.24 -12.55 -15.86
N GLU A 10 18.23 -11.93 -16.47
CA GLU A 10 18.40 -10.95 -17.54
C GLU A 10 19.10 -9.67 -17.06
N LEU A 11 18.83 -9.23 -15.83
CA LEU A 11 19.38 -8.01 -15.29
C LEU A 11 20.71 -8.21 -14.52
N GLY A 12 21.21 -9.44 -14.42
CA GLY A 12 22.44 -9.75 -13.69
C GLY A 12 22.33 -9.53 -12.18
N LEU A 13 21.17 -9.80 -11.59
CA LEU A 13 20.87 -9.58 -10.17
C LEU A 13 21.03 -10.84 -9.30
N LEU A 14 21.29 -12.00 -9.92
CA LEU A 14 21.47 -13.28 -9.22
C LEU A 14 22.58 -13.19 -8.18
N GLY A 15 22.30 -13.67 -6.96
CA GLY A 15 23.22 -13.62 -5.82
C GLY A 15 23.31 -12.26 -5.12
N ARG A 16 22.86 -11.18 -5.76
CA ARG A 16 22.76 -9.83 -5.17
C ARG A 16 21.39 -9.57 -4.56
N LEU A 17 20.35 -10.12 -5.20
CA LEU A 17 18.95 -10.05 -4.75
C LEU A 17 18.32 -11.43 -4.76
N ASP A 18 17.49 -11.71 -3.75
CA ASP A 18 16.56 -12.84 -3.73
C ASP A 18 15.16 -12.35 -3.34
N VAL A 19 14.12 -13.06 -3.79
CA VAL A 19 12.74 -12.85 -3.32
C VAL A 19 12.31 -14.07 -2.52
N LEU A 20 11.89 -13.82 -1.28
CA LEU A 20 11.45 -14.84 -0.33
C LEU A 20 9.93 -14.67 -0.14
N PRO A 21 9.09 -15.34 -0.94
CA PRO A 21 7.65 -15.29 -0.74
C PRO A 21 7.29 -16.02 0.56
N VAL A 22 6.53 -15.36 1.43
CA VAL A 22 5.97 -15.95 2.65
C VAL A 22 4.47 -15.69 2.71
N PRO A 23 3.68 -16.49 3.45
CA PRO A 23 2.25 -16.24 3.59
C PRO A 23 1.98 -14.85 4.18
N SER A 24 1.17 -14.03 3.52
CA SER A 24 0.74 -12.72 4.03
C SER A 24 -0.21 -12.87 5.23
N GLY A 25 -0.89 -14.02 5.31
CA GLY A 25 -2.01 -14.28 6.20
C GLY A 25 -3.35 -13.74 5.69
N TYR A 26 -3.36 -12.87 4.68
CA TYR A 26 -4.58 -12.39 4.04
C TYR A 26 -5.19 -13.47 3.14
N PRO A 27 -6.52 -13.47 2.92
CA PRO A 27 -7.15 -14.34 1.94
C PRO A 27 -6.70 -13.99 0.51
N SER A 28 -6.40 -12.72 0.27
CA SER A 28 -5.80 -12.16 -0.93
C SER A 28 -5.21 -10.78 -0.60
N PRO A 29 -4.00 -10.44 -1.08
CA PRO A 29 -3.04 -11.34 -1.71
C PRO A 29 -2.55 -12.42 -0.73
N LYS A 30 -2.26 -13.65 -1.19
CA LYS A 30 -1.94 -14.79 -0.30
C LYS A 30 -0.51 -14.78 0.25
N HIS A 31 0.40 -14.10 -0.45
CA HIS A 31 1.82 -14.06 -0.12
C HIS A 31 2.32 -12.62 -0.17
N VAL A 32 3.32 -12.34 0.66
CA VAL A 32 4.15 -11.15 0.61
C VAL A 32 5.58 -11.56 0.23
N ASN A 33 6.19 -10.80 -0.66
CA ASN A 33 7.53 -11.01 -1.20
C ASN A 33 8.51 -10.22 -0.34
N LEU A 34 9.29 -10.91 0.49
CA LEU A 34 10.41 -10.27 1.18
C LEU A 34 11.59 -10.17 0.21
N VAL A 35 12.20 -9.00 0.09
CA VAL A 35 13.36 -8.83 -0.80
C VAL A 35 14.63 -8.89 0.03
N LEU A 36 15.50 -9.85 -0.26
CA LEU A 36 16.80 -9.98 0.39
C LEU A 36 17.87 -9.34 -0.50
N ARG A 37 18.59 -8.35 0.05
CA ARG A 37 19.68 -7.65 -0.63
C ARG A 37 21.02 -7.94 0.04
N ARG A 38 22.03 -8.27 -0.78
CA ARG A 38 23.43 -8.38 -0.37
C ARG A 38 24.27 -7.27 -1.00
N HIS A 39 24.93 -6.48 -0.17
CA HIS A 39 25.81 -5.41 -0.63
C HIS A 39 26.94 -5.19 0.38
N ALA A 40 28.19 -5.13 -0.11
CA ALA A 40 29.39 -4.95 0.72
C ALA A 40 29.48 -5.87 1.95
N GLY A 41 29.04 -7.13 1.80
CA GLY A 41 29.01 -8.12 2.90
C GLY A 41 27.87 -7.93 3.91
N GLN A 42 27.03 -6.91 3.76
CA GLN A 42 25.85 -6.68 4.58
C GLN A 42 24.60 -7.31 3.96
N THR A 43 23.70 -7.76 4.82
CA THR A 43 22.40 -8.31 4.45
C THR A 43 21.26 -7.39 4.90
N THR A 44 20.52 -6.85 3.94
CA THR A 44 19.31 -6.03 4.18
C THR A 44 18.09 -6.82 3.72
N LEU A 45 17.05 -6.86 4.56
CA LEU A 45 15.76 -7.43 4.19
C LEU A 45 14.76 -6.28 4.00
N PHE A 46 13.94 -6.36 2.95
CA PHE A 46 12.77 -5.51 2.79
C PHE A 46 11.53 -6.32 3.13
N GLU A 47 10.67 -5.73 3.97
CA GLU A 47 9.51 -6.38 4.59
C GLU A 47 9.87 -7.53 5.55
N CYS A 48 8.90 -7.97 6.36
CA CYS A 48 9.11 -9.06 7.29
C CYS A 48 7.92 -10.03 7.46
N GLY A 49 6.78 -9.80 6.80
CA GLY A 49 5.62 -10.67 7.01
C GLY A 49 4.86 -10.37 8.31
N PRO A 50 3.72 -11.05 8.53
CA PRO A 50 2.95 -11.00 9.78
C PRO A 50 3.68 -11.67 10.94
N ALA A 51 3.42 -11.23 12.17
CA ALA A 51 3.95 -11.80 13.42
C ALA A 51 3.38 -13.17 13.81
N ARG A 52 2.79 -13.88 12.85
CA ARG A 52 2.30 -15.24 13.06
C ARG A 52 3.49 -16.19 13.29
N PRO A 53 3.49 -17.03 14.33
CA PRO A 53 4.64 -17.88 14.64
C PRO A 53 5.10 -18.77 13.48
N ASP A 54 4.18 -19.32 12.70
CA ASP A 54 4.48 -20.16 11.55
C ASP A 54 5.17 -19.39 10.41
N VAL A 55 4.73 -18.16 10.15
CA VAL A 55 5.32 -17.29 9.12
C VAL A 55 6.68 -16.73 9.54
N VAL A 56 6.84 -16.40 10.82
CA VAL A 56 8.14 -15.98 11.38
C VAL A 56 9.16 -17.10 11.26
N GLU A 57 8.77 -18.34 11.54
CA GLU A 57 9.64 -19.50 11.43
C GLU A 57 9.96 -19.85 9.96
N GLU A 58 8.99 -19.72 9.06
CA GLU A 58 9.24 -19.83 7.62
C GLU A 58 10.22 -18.77 7.12
N THR A 59 10.07 -17.52 7.57
CA THR A 59 10.99 -16.43 7.24
C THR A 59 12.42 -16.73 7.71
N ARG A 60 12.60 -17.23 8.94
CA ARG A 60 13.91 -17.62 9.47
C ARG A 60 14.55 -18.74 8.67
N ARG A 61 13.79 -19.80 8.38
CA ARG A 61 14.27 -20.92 7.55
C ARG A 61 14.64 -20.45 6.14
N ALA A 62 13.87 -19.55 5.55
CA ALA A 62 14.19 -18.96 4.26
C ALA A 62 15.51 -18.15 4.30
N LEU A 63 15.71 -17.33 5.33
CA LEU A 63 16.95 -16.59 5.55
C LEU A 63 18.16 -17.54 5.70
N GLU A 64 18.02 -18.59 6.51
CA GLU A 64 19.07 -19.61 6.71
C GLU A 64 19.41 -20.36 5.42
N ALA A 65 18.40 -20.77 4.66
CA ALA A 65 18.57 -21.44 3.36
C ALA A 65 19.32 -20.55 2.34
N HIS A 66 19.21 -19.23 2.48
CA HIS A 66 19.93 -18.23 1.68
C HIS A 66 21.27 -17.82 2.29
N GLY A 67 21.76 -18.56 3.29
CA GLY A 67 23.06 -18.36 3.92
C GLY A 67 23.13 -17.14 4.84
N VAL A 68 21.98 -16.55 5.21
CA VAL A 68 21.94 -15.36 6.07
C VAL A 68 22.15 -15.78 7.52
N ARG A 69 23.38 -15.59 8.00
CA ARG A 69 23.75 -15.87 9.39
C ARG A 69 23.30 -14.79 10.37
N ARG A 70 23.19 -13.55 9.91
CA ARG A 70 22.82 -12.37 10.70
C ARG A 70 22.21 -11.32 9.78
N LEU A 71 21.12 -10.70 10.21
CA LEU A 71 20.53 -9.57 9.49
C LEU A 71 21.19 -8.25 9.91
N ASP A 72 21.57 -7.40 8.96
CA ASP A 72 22.23 -6.12 9.24
C ASP A 72 21.26 -4.94 9.22
N ALA A 73 20.20 -5.02 8.41
CA ALA A 73 19.15 -4.01 8.32
C ALA A 73 17.80 -4.64 7.94
N LEU A 74 16.71 -4.04 8.41
CA LEU A 74 15.34 -4.36 7.98
C LEU A 74 14.67 -3.06 7.49
N CYS A 75 14.20 -3.03 6.25
CA CYS A 75 13.50 -1.88 5.67
C CYS A 75 12.03 -2.21 5.50
N LEU A 76 11.15 -1.38 6.02
CA LEU A 76 9.70 -1.57 5.95
C LEU A 76 9.12 -0.51 5.03
N THR A 77 8.33 -0.93 4.06
CA THR A 77 7.74 0.02 3.10
C THR A 77 6.56 0.77 3.72
N HIS A 78 5.81 0.13 4.62
CA HIS A 78 4.71 0.73 5.37
C HIS A 78 4.28 -0.17 6.53
N CYS A 79 3.33 0.29 7.34
CA CYS A 79 2.98 -0.29 8.62
C CYS A 79 1.98 -1.46 8.59
N HIS A 80 1.51 -1.93 7.43
CA HIS A 80 0.51 -3.01 7.43
C HIS A 80 1.10 -4.32 7.94
N GLY A 81 0.22 -5.15 8.51
CA GLY A 81 0.64 -6.28 9.32
C GLY A 81 1.41 -7.34 8.55
N ASP A 82 1.12 -7.55 7.27
CA ASP A 82 1.89 -8.45 6.41
C ASP A 82 3.22 -7.88 5.93
N HIS A 83 3.48 -6.59 6.10
CA HIS A 83 4.75 -5.97 5.72
C HIS A 83 5.65 -5.77 6.94
N ALA A 84 5.11 -5.19 8.00
CA ALA A 84 5.83 -4.74 9.19
C ALA A 84 5.53 -5.55 10.45
N GLY A 85 4.54 -6.45 10.41
CA GLY A 85 3.97 -7.07 11.58
C GLY A 85 4.99 -7.80 12.46
N SER A 86 5.89 -8.56 11.83
CA SER A 86 6.91 -9.34 12.53
C SER A 86 8.24 -8.59 12.73
N ALA A 87 8.33 -7.30 12.44
CA ALA A 87 9.60 -6.58 12.29
C ALA A 87 10.50 -6.74 13.52
N GLY A 88 9.92 -6.65 14.70
CA GLY A 88 10.63 -6.86 15.94
C GLY A 88 11.16 -8.28 16.15
N LEU A 89 10.53 -9.30 15.59
CA LEU A 89 10.95 -10.70 15.73
C LEU A 89 12.01 -11.06 14.69
N VAL A 90 11.81 -10.64 13.43
CA VAL A 90 12.71 -10.93 12.31
C VAL A 90 14.01 -10.15 12.40
N ALA A 91 13.97 -8.90 12.89
CA ALA A 91 15.20 -8.12 13.09
C ALA A 91 16.18 -8.74 14.11
N GLY A 92 15.75 -9.70 14.94
CA GLY A 92 16.62 -10.46 15.83
C GLY A 92 17.37 -11.62 15.16
N HIS A 93 17.15 -11.89 13.87
CA HIS A 93 17.75 -13.03 13.18
C HIS A 93 19.29 -13.02 13.25
N GLY A 94 19.87 -14.09 13.81
CA GLY A 94 21.31 -14.23 13.97
C GLY A 94 21.96 -13.30 15.00
N ARG A 95 21.19 -12.76 15.94
CA ARG A 95 21.68 -11.83 16.98
C ARG A 95 21.44 -12.39 18.39
N PRO A 96 22.22 -11.93 19.39
CA PRO A 96 21.97 -12.26 20.80
C PRO A 96 20.54 -11.89 21.23
N ALA A 97 20.02 -12.60 22.23
CA ALA A 97 18.68 -12.35 22.74
C ALA A 97 18.50 -10.88 23.18
N GLY A 98 17.46 -10.23 22.64
CA GLY A 98 17.13 -8.83 22.95
C GLY A 98 17.79 -7.80 22.01
N GLU A 99 18.77 -8.19 21.21
CA GLU A 99 19.33 -7.36 20.14
C GLU A 99 18.49 -7.44 18.86
N ARG A 100 18.57 -6.39 18.04
CA ARG A 100 17.93 -6.32 16.72
C ARG A 100 18.85 -5.61 15.73
N ALA A 101 18.68 -5.91 14.45
CA ALA A 101 19.09 -5.03 13.37
C ALA A 101 18.29 -3.71 13.44
N PRO A 102 18.85 -2.56 12.99
CA PRO A 102 18.08 -1.35 12.77
C PRO A 102 16.91 -1.61 11.82
N ILE A 103 15.73 -1.11 12.19
CA ILE A 103 14.48 -1.22 11.45
C ILE A 103 14.15 0.15 10.88
N TYR A 104 14.25 0.29 9.56
CA TYR A 104 14.00 1.52 8.83
C TYR A 104 12.53 1.56 8.40
N LEU A 105 11.84 2.65 8.73
CA LEU A 105 10.44 2.90 8.36
C LEU A 105 10.15 4.40 8.36
N HIS A 106 9.03 4.81 7.76
CA HIS A 106 8.54 6.17 7.88
C HIS A 106 7.96 6.43 9.28
N SER A 107 8.24 7.60 9.85
CA SER A 107 7.84 7.91 11.22
C SER A 107 6.33 7.93 11.44
N ALA A 108 5.50 8.06 10.40
CA ALA A 108 4.04 7.95 10.54
C ALA A 108 3.56 6.52 10.91
N GLY A 109 4.34 5.48 10.59
CA GLY A 109 3.98 4.07 10.82
C GLY A 109 4.33 3.50 12.18
N TYR A 110 5.16 4.19 12.97
CA TYR A 110 5.80 3.59 14.15
C TYR A 110 4.83 3.12 15.24
N ARG A 111 3.64 3.72 15.34
CA ARG A 111 2.66 3.39 16.39
C ARG A 111 2.14 1.95 16.26
N PHE A 112 1.97 1.48 15.02
CA PHE A 112 1.50 0.12 14.74
C PHE A 112 2.48 -0.93 15.25
N LEU A 113 3.78 -0.64 15.16
CA LEU A 113 4.84 -1.54 15.62
C LEU A 113 5.08 -1.43 17.13
N THR A 114 4.95 -0.24 17.71
CA THR A 114 5.30 -0.01 19.14
C THR A 114 4.14 -0.28 20.10
N HIS A 115 2.90 -0.10 19.64
CA HIS A 115 1.66 -0.25 20.42
C HIS A 115 0.62 -1.07 19.64
N PRO A 116 0.92 -2.33 19.29
CA PRO A 116 0.12 -3.12 18.35
C PRO A 116 -1.32 -3.34 18.82
N GLU A 117 -1.56 -3.56 20.11
CA GLU A 117 -2.92 -3.77 20.65
C GLU A 117 -3.81 -2.53 20.46
N ALA A 118 -3.30 -1.35 20.80
CA ALA A 118 -4.02 -0.09 20.62
C ALA A 118 -4.22 0.24 19.12
N ALA A 119 -3.21 -0.04 18.29
CA ALA A 119 -3.32 0.15 16.86
C ALA A 119 -4.37 -0.79 16.23
N PHE A 120 -4.36 -2.07 16.61
CA PHE A 120 -5.35 -3.06 16.19
C PHE A 120 -6.77 -2.68 16.60
N LEU A 121 -6.94 -2.16 17.82
CA LEU A 121 -8.22 -1.66 18.31
C LEU A 121 -8.72 -0.49 17.46
N ASN A 122 -7.89 0.53 17.24
CA ASN A 122 -8.25 1.71 16.44
C ASN A 122 -8.62 1.32 15.01
N GLU A 123 -7.78 0.52 14.35
CA GLU A 123 -8.06 0.04 12.99
C GLU A 123 -9.35 -0.78 12.91
N THR A 124 -9.70 -1.52 13.98
CA THR A 124 -10.94 -2.29 14.01
C THR A 124 -12.11 -1.36 13.83
N TYR A 125 -12.23 -0.33 14.68
CA TYR A 125 -13.30 0.66 14.57
C TYR A 125 -13.24 1.44 13.25
N GLU A 126 -12.04 1.86 12.83
CA GLU A 126 -11.84 2.59 11.57
C GLU A 126 -12.34 1.76 10.37
N ILE A 127 -12.10 0.45 10.30
CA ILE A 127 -12.57 -0.39 9.18
C ILE A 127 -14.10 -0.48 9.13
N PHE A 128 -14.76 -0.64 10.28
CA PHE A 128 -16.23 -0.66 10.31
C PHE A 128 -16.79 0.71 9.94
N GLN A 129 -16.24 1.78 10.53
CA GLN A 129 -16.64 3.14 10.21
C GLN A 129 -16.48 3.43 8.72
N THR A 130 -15.33 3.05 8.15
CA THR A 130 -15.03 3.23 6.73
C THR A 130 -16.03 2.55 5.81
N ARG A 131 -16.38 1.30 6.11
CA ARG A 131 -17.35 0.56 5.31
C ARG A 131 -18.77 1.10 5.48
N ALA A 132 -19.09 1.65 6.65
CA ALA A 132 -20.32 2.40 6.85
C ALA A 132 -20.33 3.68 6.01
N HIS A 133 -19.25 4.47 6.03
CA HIS A 133 -19.09 5.67 5.18
C HIS A 133 -19.31 5.34 3.70
N TRP A 134 -18.79 4.20 3.24
CA TRP A 134 -18.97 3.71 1.85
C TRP A 134 -20.39 3.23 1.53
N GLY A 135 -21.27 3.13 2.52
CA GLY A 135 -22.62 2.60 2.36
C GLY A 135 -22.69 1.07 2.22
N LEU A 136 -21.67 0.33 2.67
CA LEU A 136 -21.64 -1.14 2.61
C LEU A 136 -22.32 -1.81 3.80
N HIS A 137 -22.47 -1.10 4.92
CA HIS A 137 -23.26 -1.52 6.08
C HIS A 137 -23.68 -0.32 6.92
N GLU A 138 -24.36 -0.56 8.04
CA GLU A 138 -24.65 0.46 9.05
C GLU A 138 -23.73 0.25 10.26
N TYR A 139 -23.05 1.28 10.73
CA TYR A 139 -22.07 1.15 11.81
C TYR A 139 -22.70 0.62 13.11
N ASN A 140 -23.90 1.09 13.44
CA ASN A 140 -24.69 0.67 14.59
C ASN A 140 -25.31 -0.73 14.46
N ALA A 141 -25.11 -1.44 13.34
CA ALA A 141 -25.50 -2.84 13.21
C ALA A 141 -24.58 -3.80 13.98
N PHE A 142 -23.43 -3.30 14.48
CA PHE A 142 -22.45 -4.07 15.24
C PHE A 142 -22.24 -3.44 16.62
N SER A 143 -22.26 -4.26 17.67
CA SER A 143 -21.71 -3.88 18.97
C SER A 143 -20.18 -3.90 18.95
N ASP A 144 -19.54 -3.25 19.92
CA ASP A 144 -18.08 -3.29 20.08
C ASP A 144 -17.55 -4.73 20.14
N GLU A 145 -18.24 -5.58 20.90
CA GLU A 145 -17.90 -7.01 21.01
C GLU A 145 -18.02 -7.73 19.67
N GLN A 146 -19.06 -7.43 18.88
CA GLN A 146 -19.22 -8.01 17.54
C GLN A 146 -18.14 -7.52 16.58
N MET A 147 -17.72 -6.25 16.65
CA MET A 147 -16.64 -5.72 15.82
C MET A 147 -15.30 -6.39 16.14
N LEU A 148 -14.97 -6.53 17.44
CA LEU A 148 -13.74 -7.16 17.91
C LEU A 148 -13.68 -8.66 17.56
N ASN A 149 -14.81 -9.36 17.69
CA ASN A 149 -14.91 -10.79 17.38
C ASN A 149 -15.20 -11.08 15.90
N ASN A 150 -15.36 -10.06 15.06
CA ASN A 150 -15.65 -10.26 13.65
C ASN A 150 -14.51 -11.04 12.97
N ALA A 151 -14.86 -12.05 12.16
CA ALA A 151 -13.88 -12.89 11.46
C ALA A 151 -12.90 -12.08 10.59
N LEU A 152 -13.32 -10.92 10.08
CA LEU A 152 -12.46 -10.01 9.33
C LEU A 152 -11.34 -9.41 10.18
N ARG A 153 -11.56 -9.18 11.48
CA ARG A 153 -10.58 -8.56 12.39
C ARG A 153 -9.85 -9.58 13.23
N LYS A 154 -10.52 -10.60 13.75
CA LYS A 154 -9.94 -11.63 14.62
C LYS A 154 -8.68 -12.28 14.04
N ARG A 155 -8.62 -12.46 12.72
CA ARG A 155 -7.43 -13.00 12.04
C ARG A 155 -6.19 -12.10 12.14
N PHE A 156 -6.37 -10.79 12.33
CA PHE A 156 -5.30 -9.79 12.38
C PHE A 156 -4.79 -9.50 13.80
N SER A 157 -5.44 -10.01 14.85
CA SER A 157 -5.05 -9.72 16.24
C SER A 157 -3.65 -10.25 16.61
N GLY A 158 -3.12 -11.20 15.84
CA GLY A 158 -1.76 -11.72 15.97
C GLY A 158 -0.79 -11.26 14.86
N TYR A 159 -1.15 -10.25 14.07
CA TYR A 159 -0.30 -9.82 12.95
C TYR A 159 0.85 -8.95 13.39
N PHE A 160 0.73 -8.25 14.51
CA PHE A 160 1.78 -7.36 14.99
C PHE A 160 2.44 -7.89 16.26
N ALA A 161 3.76 -7.99 16.23
CA ALA A 161 4.57 -8.15 17.41
C ALA A 161 5.10 -6.79 17.85
N LYS A 162 5.10 -6.56 19.16
CA LYS A 162 5.66 -5.33 19.73
C LYS A 162 7.13 -5.19 19.36
N THR A 163 7.46 -4.06 18.75
CA THR A 163 8.83 -3.68 18.39
C THR A 163 9.30 -2.57 19.33
N PRO A 164 10.43 -2.73 20.03
CA PRO A 164 10.99 -1.67 20.87
C PRO A 164 11.34 -0.43 20.03
N LYS A 165 10.87 0.75 20.44
CA LYS A 165 11.14 2.03 19.75
C LYS A 165 12.63 2.28 19.49
N ARG A 166 13.51 1.82 20.40
CA ARG A 166 14.97 1.94 20.27
C ARG A 166 15.57 1.20 19.06
N ALA A 167 14.84 0.25 18.46
CA ALA A 167 15.29 -0.47 17.27
C ALA A 167 14.86 0.23 15.97
N LEU A 168 14.03 1.28 16.06
CA LEU A 168 13.46 1.98 14.90
C LEU A 168 14.37 3.13 14.46
N SER A 169 14.51 3.27 13.15
CA SER A 169 15.22 4.35 12.44
C SER A 169 14.27 4.97 11.43
N PHE A 170 14.16 6.29 11.40
CA PHE A 170 13.12 6.98 10.62
C PHE A 170 13.66 7.53 9.30
N VAL A 171 13.14 7.03 8.18
CA VAL A 171 13.64 7.37 6.84
C VAL A 171 13.37 8.83 6.49
N ASP A 172 12.23 9.37 6.92
CA ASP A 172 11.83 10.79 6.81
C ASP A 172 12.72 11.74 7.63
N ARG A 173 13.68 11.19 8.39
CA ARG A 173 14.71 11.92 9.13
C ARG A 173 16.12 11.64 8.60
N GLY A 174 16.22 11.07 7.39
CA GLY A 174 17.47 10.75 6.71
C GLY A 174 18.16 9.47 7.19
N ALA A 175 17.52 8.65 8.03
CA ALA A 175 18.10 7.39 8.46
C ALA A 175 17.84 6.28 7.43
N LEU A 176 18.89 5.78 6.78
CA LEU A 176 18.81 4.73 5.76
C LEU A 176 20.00 3.77 5.84
N PRO A 177 19.85 2.51 5.37
CA PRO A 177 21.00 1.62 5.16
C PRO A 177 21.92 2.16 4.06
N PRO A 178 23.22 1.80 4.06
CA PRO A 178 24.15 2.20 3.02
C PRO A 178 23.71 1.80 1.61
N GLY A 179 23.82 2.75 0.67
CA GLY A 179 23.52 2.54 -0.75
C GLY A 179 22.03 2.39 -1.07
N ILE A 180 21.14 2.80 -0.16
CA ILE A 180 19.69 2.83 -0.37
C ILE A 180 19.20 4.27 -0.29
N LEU A 181 18.38 4.65 -1.26
CA LEU A 181 17.58 5.87 -1.24
C LEU A 181 16.13 5.52 -0.87
N ALA A 182 15.39 6.50 -0.35
CA ALA A 182 13.98 6.35 -0.07
C ALA A 182 13.17 7.51 -0.66
N LEU A 183 11.94 7.22 -1.04
CA LEU A 183 10.97 8.15 -1.61
C LEU A 183 9.63 7.92 -0.92
N ALA A 184 9.08 8.95 -0.26
CA ALA A 184 7.75 8.85 0.30
C ALA A 184 6.71 8.73 -0.83
N THR A 185 5.81 7.77 -0.71
CA THR A 185 4.73 7.51 -1.68
C THR A 185 3.38 7.32 -0.97
N PRO A 186 2.92 8.34 -0.20
CA PRO A 186 1.73 8.22 0.61
C PRO A 186 0.45 8.07 -0.23
N GLY A 187 -0.61 7.58 0.41
CA GLY A 187 -1.96 7.49 -0.18
C GLY A 187 -2.58 6.14 0.07
N HIS A 188 -1.85 5.05 -0.22
CA HIS A 188 -2.24 3.71 0.23
C HIS A 188 -2.24 3.64 1.77
N SER A 189 -1.11 4.01 2.36
CA SER A 189 -0.95 4.36 3.77
C SER A 189 -0.20 5.70 3.84
N LEU A 190 -0.29 6.39 4.97
CA LEU A 190 0.44 7.64 5.18
C LEU A 190 1.97 7.43 5.25
N ASP A 191 2.38 6.23 5.63
CA ASP A 191 3.78 5.88 5.90
C ASP A 191 4.43 5.08 4.76
N CYS A 192 3.79 5.04 3.58
CA CYS A 192 4.31 4.36 2.40
C CYS A 192 5.62 4.98 1.91
N VAL A 193 6.61 4.12 1.67
CA VAL A 193 7.94 4.44 1.20
C VAL A 193 8.35 3.45 0.12
N LEU A 194 8.83 3.99 -1.00
CA LEU A 194 9.61 3.26 -1.98
C LEU A 194 11.09 3.33 -1.60
N TYR A 195 11.74 2.18 -1.49
CA TYR A 195 13.20 2.11 -1.39
C TYR A 195 13.82 1.87 -2.76
N TYR A 196 14.96 2.50 -3.04
CA TYR A 196 15.65 2.40 -4.31
C TYR A 196 17.14 2.12 -4.10
N ASP A 197 17.64 1.08 -4.78
CA ASP A 197 19.07 0.80 -4.91
C ASP A 197 19.55 1.36 -6.26
N PRO A 198 20.26 2.51 -6.27
CA PRO A 198 20.76 3.12 -7.50
C PRO A 198 21.86 2.30 -8.18
N GLU A 199 22.61 1.48 -7.43
CA GLU A 199 23.66 0.62 -8.00
C GLU A 199 23.05 -0.52 -8.83
N LEU A 200 21.92 -1.05 -8.36
CA LEU A 200 21.21 -2.15 -9.04
C LEU A 200 20.16 -1.66 -10.04
N GLY A 201 19.71 -0.42 -9.90
CA GLY A 201 18.53 0.10 -10.60
C GLY A 201 17.25 -0.60 -10.14
N VAL A 202 17.13 -0.94 -8.86
CA VAL A 202 16.02 -1.73 -8.32
C VAL A 202 15.22 -0.95 -7.29
N ALA A 203 13.90 -0.92 -7.45
CA ALA A 203 12.97 -0.30 -6.51
C ALA A 203 12.08 -1.32 -5.79
N VAL A 204 11.85 -1.11 -4.49
CA VAL A 204 10.93 -1.88 -3.64
C VAL A 204 9.85 -0.90 -3.12
N PRO A 205 8.65 -0.89 -3.74
CA PRO A 205 7.67 0.20 -3.59
C PRO A 205 6.65 0.00 -2.46
N GLY A 206 6.68 -1.15 -1.80
CA GLY A 206 5.57 -1.60 -0.96
C GLY A 206 4.28 -1.72 -1.76
N ASP A 207 3.16 -1.55 -1.08
CA ASP A 207 1.84 -1.71 -1.70
C ASP A 207 1.46 -0.59 -2.64
N THR A 208 2.25 0.48 -2.73
CA THR A 208 2.07 1.54 -3.73
C THR A 208 1.97 0.96 -5.15
N ILE A 209 2.77 -0.07 -5.46
CA ILE A 209 2.76 -0.77 -6.74
C ILE A 209 2.57 -2.26 -6.49
N ILE A 210 1.43 -2.80 -6.90
CA ILE A 210 1.12 -4.24 -6.80
C ILE A 210 0.98 -4.83 -8.20
N CYS A 211 1.42 -6.09 -8.35
CA CYS A 211 1.15 -6.90 -9.52
C CYS A 211 0.44 -8.21 -9.14
N THR A 212 -0.30 -8.78 -10.09
CA THR A 212 -0.95 -10.09 -9.95
C THR A 212 -0.80 -10.90 -11.23
N GLY A 213 -1.19 -12.16 -11.16
CA GLY A 213 -1.16 -13.10 -12.28
C GLY A 213 -0.47 -14.42 -11.94
N LEU A 214 -0.59 -15.36 -12.87
CA LEU A 214 0.04 -16.68 -12.82
C LEU A 214 1.18 -16.73 -13.85
N VAL A 215 2.31 -17.31 -13.44
CA VAL A 215 3.55 -17.35 -14.27
C VAL A 215 3.32 -18.13 -15.57
N ASP A 216 2.51 -19.17 -15.50
CA ASP A 216 2.12 -20.04 -16.61
C ASP A 216 0.97 -19.49 -17.47
N LYS A 217 0.38 -18.34 -17.09
CA LYS A 217 -0.76 -17.72 -17.78
C LYS A 217 -0.56 -16.20 -17.97
N PRO A 218 0.24 -15.79 -18.96
CA PRO A 218 0.57 -14.38 -19.20
C PRO A 218 -0.65 -13.46 -19.37
N GLU A 219 -1.79 -14.00 -19.83
CA GLU A 219 -3.05 -13.27 -19.98
C GLU A 219 -3.68 -12.84 -18.64
N THR A 220 -3.23 -13.42 -17.52
CA THR A 220 -3.69 -13.07 -16.17
C THR A 220 -2.86 -11.98 -15.51
N LEU A 221 -1.80 -11.52 -16.18
CA LEU A 221 -0.93 -10.46 -15.69
C LEU A 221 -1.71 -9.15 -15.60
N ALA A 222 -1.72 -8.57 -14.41
CA ALA A 222 -2.35 -7.27 -14.20
C ALA A 222 -1.59 -6.45 -13.15
N TYR A 223 -1.67 -5.14 -13.32
CA TYR A 223 -1.37 -4.18 -12.27
C TYR A 223 -2.59 -4.02 -11.36
N VAL A 224 -2.33 -3.71 -10.10
CA VAL A 224 -3.38 -3.49 -9.10
C VAL A 224 -3.08 -2.17 -8.39
N ILE A 225 -4.13 -1.35 -8.20
CA ILE A 225 -4.07 -0.20 -7.30
C ILE A 225 -4.52 -0.66 -5.91
N PRO A 226 -3.68 -0.48 -4.88
CA PRO A 226 -3.99 -0.94 -3.53
C PRO A 226 -5.13 -0.11 -2.94
N ILE A 227 -5.87 -0.68 -2.00
CA ILE A 227 -6.93 0.04 -1.25
C ILE A 227 -6.38 1.27 -0.52
N PHE A 228 -7.15 2.35 -0.37
CA PHE A 228 -6.77 3.44 0.54
C PHE A 228 -7.08 3.06 1.98
N THR A 229 -6.04 2.96 2.81
CA THR A 229 -6.23 2.79 4.24
C THR A 229 -6.36 4.15 4.90
N VAL A 230 -7.49 4.36 5.57
CA VAL A 230 -7.74 5.61 6.31
C VAL A 230 -7.08 5.64 7.69
N ALA A 231 -6.38 4.58 8.04
CA ALA A 231 -5.69 4.48 9.31
C ALA A 231 -4.60 5.57 9.39
N GLY A 232 -4.92 6.67 10.07
CA GLY A 232 -4.04 7.85 10.18
C GLY A 232 -4.12 8.87 9.04
N GLN A 233 -5.10 8.80 8.14
CA GLN A 233 -5.32 9.84 7.11
C GLN A 233 -6.80 10.02 6.73
N ALA A 234 -7.19 11.25 6.41
CA ALA A 234 -8.53 11.56 5.88
C ALA A 234 -8.71 11.00 4.46
N TYR A 235 -9.96 10.71 4.07
CA TYR A 235 -10.28 10.07 2.79
C TYR A 235 -9.86 10.89 1.57
N SER A 236 -10.16 12.19 1.54
CA SER A 236 -9.75 13.08 0.47
C SER A 236 -8.23 13.18 0.41
N ALA A 237 -7.58 13.37 1.56
CA ALA A 237 -6.12 13.39 1.64
C ALA A 237 -5.47 12.11 1.12
N ALA A 238 -6.06 10.93 1.37
CA ALA A 238 -5.54 9.66 0.84
C ALA A 238 -5.59 9.61 -0.70
N TYR A 239 -6.71 10.04 -1.29
CA TYR A 239 -6.89 10.12 -2.74
C TYR A 239 -5.91 11.11 -3.38
N GLU A 240 -5.84 12.33 -2.85
CA GLU A 240 -4.95 13.37 -3.36
C GLU A 240 -3.47 12.97 -3.25
N ARG A 241 -3.06 12.43 -2.10
CA ARG A 241 -1.70 11.93 -1.89
C ARG A 241 -1.37 10.78 -2.82
N PHE A 242 -2.33 9.92 -3.14
CA PHE A 242 -2.06 8.85 -4.09
C PHE A 242 -1.88 9.37 -5.53
N LEU A 243 -2.68 10.37 -5.95
CA LEU A 243 -2.45 11.06 -7.24
C LEU A 243 -1.09 11.76 -7.27
N ASP A 244 -0.70 12.44 -6.18
CA ASP A 244 0.63 13.02 -6.01
C ASP A 244 1.73 11.95 -6.10
N SER A 245 1.56 10.81 -5.43
CA SER A 245 2.48 9.68 -5.51
C SER A 245 2.62 9.15 -6.94
N ILE A 246 1.55 9.09 -7.74
CA ILE A 246 1.64 8.70 -9.16
C ILE A 246 2.51 9.69 -9.93
N ARG A 247 2.33 11.01 -9.73
CA ARG A 247 3.13 12.05 -10.37
C ARG A 247 4.60 11.98 -9.94
N VAL A 248 4.84 11.82 -8.65
CA VAL A 248 6.18 11.68 -8.07
C VAL A 248 6.88 10.44 -8.63
N LEU A 249 6.18 9.30 -8.72
CA LEU A 249 6.70 8.07 -9.31
C LEU A 249 6.98 8.20 -10.80
N ARG A 250 6.11 8.86 -11.57
CA ARG A 250 6.36 9.20 -12.97
C ARG A 250 7.69 9.94 -13.10
N ARG A 251 7.82 11.07 -12.39
CA ARG A 251 9.04 11.89 -12.42
C ARG A 251 10.26 11.10 -11.97
N PHE A 252 10.13 10.27 -10.94
CA PHE A 252 11.19 9.41 -10.45
C PHE A 252 11.66 8.43 -11.53
N PHE A 253 10.75 7.68 -12.17
CA PHE A 253 11.07 6.73 -13.23
C PHE A 253 11.59 7.37 -14.52
N GLU A 254 11.24 8.63 -14.80
CA GLU A 254 11.80 9.40 -15.91
C GLU A 254 13.23 9.89 -15.64
N THR A 255 13.61 10.07 -14.38
CA THR A 255 14.88 10.71 -13.98
C THR A 255 15.89 9.75 -13.37
N HIS A 256 15.46 8.55 -13.00
CA HIS A 256 16.30 7.52 -12.39
C HIS A 256 16.26 6.25 -13.22
N GLU A 257 17.40 5.58 -13.35
CA GLU A 257 17.49 4.30 -14.05
C GLU A 257 16.88 3.19 -13.18
N VAL A 258 15.57 2.97 -13.33
CA VAL A 258 14.85 1.87 -12.67
C VAL A 258 14.66 0.72 -13.65
N ARG A 259 15.52 -0.29 -13.50
CA ARG A 259 15.57 -1.51 -14.31
C ARG A 259 14.52 -2.53 -13.88
N ALA A 260 14.18 -2.57 -12.59
CA ALA A 260 13.12 -3.42 -12.06
C ALA A 260 12.45 -2.84 -10.80
N VAL A 261 11.13 -3.02 -10.71
CA VAL A 261 10.36 -2.80 -9.48
C VAL A 261 9.94 -4.17 -8.92
N LEU A 262 10.25 -4.43 -7.66
CA LEU A 262 9.94 -5.66 -6.96
C LEU A 262 8.75 -5.44 -6.03
N ALA A 263 7.55 -5.62 -6.58
CA ALA A 263 6.31 -5.47 -5.81
C ALA A 263 6.22 -6.52 -4.68
N PRO A 264 5.73 -6.15 -3.50
CA PRO A 264 5.58 -7.07 -2.37
C PRO A 264 4.51 -8.13 -2.62
N HIS A 265 3.64 -7.96 -3.59
CA HIS A 265 2.64 -8.94 -3.98
C HIS A 265 2.73 -9.27 -5.46
N GLY A 266 2.45 -10.52 -5.80
CA GLY A 266 2.58 -11.07 -7.16
C GLY A 266 3.84 -11.90 -7.32
N LYS A 267 4.13 -12.30 -8.57
CA LYS A 267 5.28 -13.17 -8.91
C LYS A 267 6.24 -12.53 -9.93
N PHE A 268 6.08 -11.24 -10.17
CA PHE A 268 6.69 -10.57 -11.32
C PHE A 268 7.39 -9.28 -10.91
N ALA A 269 8.57 -9.06 -11.50
CA ALA A 269 9.20 -7.77 -11.54
C ALA A 269 8.55 -6.89 -12.61
N VAL A 270 8.35 -5.61 -12.30
CA VAL A 270 7.96 -4.61 -13.30
C VAL A 270 9.22 -4.03 -13.93
N THR A 271 9.54 -4.46 -15.15
CA THR A 271 10.72 -4.02 -15.92
C THR A 271 10.47 -2.80 -16.79
N ARG A 272 9.21 -2.34 -16.86
CA ARG A 272 8.78 -1.12 -17.57
C ARG A 272 7.93 -0.28 -16.62
N PRO A 273 8.54 0.40 -15.64
CA PRO A 273 7.79 1.02 -14.54
C PRO A 273 6.83 2.13 -14.99
N LEU A 274 7.13 2.84 -16.08
CA LEU A 274 6.21 3.85 -16.66
C LEU A 274 4.90 3.25 -17.21
N GLU A 275 4.84 1.95 -17.49
CA GLU A 275 3.58 1.29 -17.84
C GLU A 275 2.64 1.18 -16.64
N TRP A 276 3.19 0.99 -15.44
CA TRP A 276 2.37 1.01 -14.22
C TRP A 276 1.82 2.40 -13.96
N VAL A 277 2.63 3.45 -14.15
CA VAL A 277 2.18 4.85 -14.05
C VAL A 277 1.03 5.11 -15.02
N SER A 278 1.22 4.77 -16.30
CA SER A 278 0.18 4.94 -17.33
C SER A 278 -1.10 4.19 -16.98
N PHE A 279 -0.97 2.97 -16.45
CA PHE A 279 -2.10 2.20 -15.95
C PHE A 279 -2.82 2.90 -14.78
N ALA A 280 -2.09 3.38 -13.78
CA ALA A 280 -2.65 4.02 -12.60
C ALA A 280 -3.41 5.30 -12.96
N GLU A 281 -2.86 6.11 -13.86
CA GLU A 281 -3.51 7.32 -14.37
C GLU A 281 -4.79 6.99 -15.14
N ALA A 282 -4.72 6.04 -16.08
CA ALA A 282 -5.89 5.57 -16.81
C ALA A 282 -6.97 4.99 -15.89
N TYR A 283 -6.57 4.32 -14.80
CA TYR A 283 -7.48 3.79 -13.80
C TYR A 283 -8.27 4.91 -13.09
N PHE A 284 -7.59 5.93 -12.56
CA PHE A 284 -8.27 7.04 -11.88
C PHE A 284 -9.08 7.91 -12.83
N GLN A 285 -8.58 8.17 -14.04
CA GLN A 285 -9.36 8.82 -15.11
C GLN A 285 -10.60 7.99 -15.51
N GLY A 286 -10.48 6.66 -15.49
CA GLY A 286 -11.59 5.74 -15.75
C GLY A 286 -12.67 5.82 -14.68
N ILE A 287 -12.31 5.80 -13.40
CA ILE A 287 -13.26 5.99 -12.29
C ILE A 287 -13.96 7.34 -12.40
N TYR A 288 -13.20 8.40 -12.68
CA TYR A 288 -13.75 9.74 -12.78
C TYR A 288 -14.72 9.90 -13.97
N ARG A 289 -14.38 9.35 -15.14
CA ARG A 289 -15.31 9.31 -16.29
C ARG A 289 -16.55 8.48 -15.98
N ALA A 290 -16.43 7.36 -15.28
CA ALA A 290 -17.59 6.57 -14.86
C ALA A 290 -18.54 7.38 -13.96
N LEU A 291 -18.01 8.25 -13.09
CA LEU A 291 -18.82 9.21 -12.33
C LEU A 291 -19.51 10.22 -13.26
N LEU A 292 -18.78 10.90 -14.15
CA LEU A 292 -19.34 12.00 -14.94
C LEU A 292 -20.28 11.54 -16.05
N GLU A 293 -19.82 10.61 -16.88
CA GLU A 293 -20.51 10.16 -18.09
C GLU A 293 -21.52 9.06 -17.76
N GLY A 294 -21.19 8.19 -16.80
CA GLY A 294 -22.06 7.12 -16.34
C GLY A 294 -23.08 7.62 -15.32
N PHE A 295 -22.62 7.90 -14.10
CA PHE A 295 -23.50 8.19 -12.98
C PHE A 295 -24.25 9.52 -13.13
N PHE A 296 -23.54 10.63 -13.36
CA PHE A 296 -24.14 11.94 -13.59
C PHE A 296 -24.59 12.18 -15.04
N GLY A 297 -24.37 11.23 -15.94
CA GLY A 297 -24.96 11.25 -17.28
C GLY A 297 -26.48 11.21 -17.23
N GLU A 298 -27.05 10.57 -16.22
CA GLU A 298 -28.49 10.48 -15.96
C GLU A 298 -28.99 11.76 -15.22
N PRO A 299 -29.87 12.57 -15.82
CA PRO A 299 -30.33 13.81 -15.18
C PRO A 299 -31.01 13.60 -13.82
N ALA A 300 -31.72 12.47 -13.63
CA ALA A 300 -32.38 12.14 -12.37
C ALA A 300 -31.39 12.01 -11.20
N ARG A 301 -30.19 11.45 -11.46
CA ARG A 301 -29.14 11.26 -10.45
C ARG A 301 -28.54 12.55 -9.94
N ARG A 302 -28.60 13.64 -10.72
CA ARG A 302 -28.03 14.94 -10.35
C ARG A 302 -28.80 15.61 -9.21
N ALA A 303 -30.08 15.29 -9.04
CA ALA A 303 -30.95 15.91 -8.04
C ALA A 303 -31.04 15.12 -6.71
N GLU A 304 -30.59 13.87 -6.70
CA GLU A 304 -30.78 12.95 -5.59
C GLU A 304 -29.49 12.77 -4.77
N PRO A 305 -29.56 12.75 -3.43
CA PRO A 305 -28.45 12.30 -2.61
C PRO A 305 -28.06 10.85 -2.96
N PHE A 306 -26.77 10.57 -2.98
CA PHE A 306 -26.24 9.25 -3.30
C PHE A 306 -25.08 8.86 -2.38
N ARG A 307 -24.72 7.58 -2.35
CA ARG A 307 -23.60 7.03 -1.57
C ARG A 307 -22.52 6.54 -2.52
N ALA A 308 -21.31 6.36 -2.02
CA ALA A 308 -20.22 5.81 -2.84
C ALA A 308 -20.52 4.41 -3.37
N CYS A 309 -21.22 3.55 -2.62
CA CYS A 309 -21.60 2.22 -3.12
C CYS A 309 -22.57 2.25 -4.30
N ASP A 310 -23.31 3.34 -4.51
CA ASP A 310 -24.25 3.48 -5.63
C ASP A 310 -23.51 3.64 -6.98
N LEU A 311 -22.22 4.02 -6.94
CA LEU A 311 -21.35 4.10 -8.12
C LEU A 311 -20.77 2.75 -8.55
N ASN A 312 -20.83 1.72 -7.71
CA ASN A 312 -20.17 0.43 -7.97
C ASN A 312 -20.64 -0.24 -9.28
N ALA A 313 -21.89 0.02 -9.71
CA ALA A 313 -22.42 -0.51 -10.96
C ALA A 313 -21.81 0.15 -12.22
N PHE A 314 -21.24 1.34 -12.09
CA PHE A 314 -20.69 2.13 -13.20
C PHE A 314 -19.18 1.97 -13.33
N ILE A 315 -18.51 1.58 -12.26
CA ILE A 315 -17.05 1.43 -12.26
C ILE A 315 -16.73 -0.02 -12.63
N PRO A 316 -16.19 -0.28 -13.83
CA PRO A 316 -15.74 -1.61 -14.18
C PRO A 316 -14.70 -2.06 -13.15
N SER A 317 -14.83 -3.28 -12.64
CA SER A 317 -13.92 -3.89 -11.65
C SER A 317 -12.52 -4.21 -12.21
N ALA A 318 -12.07 -3.44 -13.21
CA ALA A 318 -10.83 -3.63 -13.94
C ALA A 318 -9.65 -3.72 -12.97
N GLY A 319 -9.16 -4.95 -12.76
CA GLY A 319 -7.91 -5.24 -12.05
C GLY A 319 -7.86 -4.90 -10.56
N SER A 320 -8.93 -4.41 -9.94
CA SER A 320 -8.94 -4.02 -8.53
C SER A 320 -9.68 -5.05 -7.67
N HIS A 321 -9.17 -5.27 -6.46
CA HIS A 321 -9.88 -6.08 -5.48
C HIS A 321 -11.25 -5.43 -5.19
N PRO A 322 -12.36 -6.19 -4.99
CA PRO A 322 -13.71 -5.64 -4.74
C PRO A 322 -13.81 -4.64 -3.58
N ILE A 323 -12.77 -4.53 -2.75
CA ILE A 323 -12.69 -3.61 -1.62
C ILE A 323 -11.92 -2.32 -1.97
N SER A 324 -11.00 -2.35 -2.93
CA SER A 324 -10.17 -1.18 -3.28
C SER A 324 -10.99 -0.12 -4.01
N THR A 325 -11.80 -0.50 -4.99
CA THR A 325 -12.59 0.45 -5.80
C THR A 325 -13.54 1.32 -4.95
N PRO A 326 -14.30 0.78 -3.98
CA PRO A 326 -15.08 1.61 -3.06
C PRO A 326 -14.23 2.65 -2.32
N SER A 327 -13.02 2.29 -1.88
CA SER A 327 -12.13 3.23 -1.18
C SER A 327 -11.66 4.38 -2.09
N HIS A 328 -11.33 4.08 -3.34
CA HIS A 328 -10.87 5.08 -4.32
C HIS A 328 -12.00 6.02 -4.72
N THR A 329 -13.17 5.44 -4.97
CA THR A 329 -14.39 6.18 -5.32
C THR A 329 -14.78 7.11 -4.18
N PHE A 330 -14.79 6.60 -2.95
CA PHE A 330 -15.11 7.40 -1.78
C PHE A 330 -14.09 8.53 -1.55
N GLY A 331 -12.78 8.23 -1.66
CA GLY A 331 -11.73 9.25 -1.57
C GLY A 331 -11.91 10.36 -2.62
N MET A 332 -12.18 9.99 -3.88
CA MET A 332 -12.48 10.93 -4.96
C MET A 332 -13.68 11.81 -4.64
N LEU A 333 -14.79 11.22 -4.17
CA LEU A 333 -16.00 11.97 -3.82
C LEU A 333 -15.75 12.94 -2.66
N CYS A 334 -14.98 12.54 -1.64
CA CYS A 334 -14.57 13.46 -0.57
C CYS A 334 -13.71 14.61 -1.11
N THR A 335 -12.75 14.35 -1.99
CA THR A 335 -11.95 15.42 -2.61
C THR A 335 -12.84 16.38 -3.41
N LEU A 336 -13.79 15.88 -4.19
CA LEU A 336 -14.74 16.74 -4.93
C LEU A 336 -15.65 17.55 -3.99
N ALA A 337 -15.95 17.03 -2.80
CA ALA A 337 -16.69 17.76 -1.78
C ALA A 337 -15.85 18.88 -1.14
N ASP A 338 -14.58 18.61 -0.86
CA ASP A 338 -13.63 19.61 -0.33
C ASP A 338 -13.44 20.79 -1.33
N GLU A 339 -13.54 20.50 -2.63
CA GLU A 339 -13.47 21.49 -3.73
C GLU A 339 -14.82 22.21 -3.99
N GLY A 340 -15.89 21.83 -3.29
CA GLY A 340 -17.21 22.47 -3.37
C GLY A 340 -18.12 21.97 -4.51
N TYR A 341 -17.70 20.96 -5.28
CA TYR A 341 -18.56 20.38 -6.33
C TYR A 341 -19.66 19.48 -5.76
N LEU A 342 -19.40 18.87 -4.60
CA LEU A 342 -20.34 18.04 -3.87
C LEU A 342 -20.55 18.61 -2.46
N SER A 343 -21.73 18.43 -1.90
CA SER A 343 -21.90 18.48 -0.45
C SER A 343 -21.88 17.07 0.13
N LEU A 344 -21.48 16.97 1.40
CA LEU A 344 -21.32 15.71 2.13
C LEU A 344 -22.11 15.80 3.44
N GLU A 345 -22.96 14.81 3.71
CA GLU A 345 -23.66 14.65 4.99
C GLU A 345 -23.38 13.28 5.59
N GLU A 346 -22.97 13.23 6.87
CA GLU A 346 -22.81 12.00 7.62
C GLU A 346 -24.00 11.77 8.55
N HIS A 347 -24.67 10.62 8.40
CA HIS A 347 -25.76 10.26 9.28
C HIS A 347 -25.22 9.83 10.68
N PRO A 348 -25.66 10.46 11.79
CA PRO A 348 -24.99 10.33 13.08
C PRO A 348 -25.03 8.93 13.71
N ARG A 349 -26.03 8.10 13.39
CA ARG A 349 -26.16 6.74 13.93
C ARG A 349 -25.50 5.68 13.05
N THR A 350 -25.92 5.61 11.78
CA THR A 350 -25.40 4.63 10.83
C THR A 350 -23.98 4.94 10.35
N ARG A 351 -23.50 6.18 10.55
CA ARG A 351 -22.23 6.71 10.01
C ARG A 351 -22.15 6.63 8.49
N GLN A 352 -23.27 6.43 7.80
CA GLN A 352 -23.29 6.44 6.35
C GLN A 352 -23.11 7.87 5.85
N ILE A 353 -22.32 8.02 4.79
CA ILE A 353 -22.12 9.30 4.15
C ILE A 353 -22.89 9.34 2.84
N THR A 354 -23.64 10.42 2.67
CA THR A 354 -24.34 10.76 1.43
C THR A 354 -23.73 12.01 0.82
N PHE A 355 -23.65 12.02 -0.51
CA PHE A 355 -23.18 13.11 -1.32
C PHE A 355 -24.33 13.69 -2.11
N ARG A 356 -24.31 14.99 -2.38
CA ARG A 356 -25.21 15.66 -3.32
C ARG A 356 -24.38 16.51 -4.27
N LEU A 357 -24.74 16.48 -5.55
CA LEU A 357 -24.11 17.31 -6.57
C LEU A 357 -24.55 18.76 -6.40
N GLU A 358 -23.61 19.66 -6.16
CA GLU A 358 -23.85 21.11 -6.08
C GLU A 358 -23.52 21.78 -7.42
N GLU A 359 -22.37 21.42 -7.99
CA GLU A 359 -21.89 21.89 -9.28
C GLU A 359 -21.22 20.75 -10.05
N MET A 360 -21.40 20.72 -11.37
CA MET A 360 -20.72 19.72 -12.20
C MET A 360 -19.21 19.95 -12.15
N PRO A 361 -18.41 18.99 -11.65
CA PRO A 361 -16.97 19.17 -11.61
C PRO A 361 -16.38 19.15 -13.04
N PRO A 362 -15.24 19.81 -13.28
CA PRO A 362 -14.62 19.91 -14.60
C PRO A 362 -14.27 18.54 -15.18
N ALA A 363 -14.62 18.29 -16.45
CA ALA A 363 -14.41 16.99 -17.10
C ALA A 363 -12.94 16.51 -17.08
N ASP A 364 -11.99 17.43 -16.96
CA ASP A 364 -10.55 17.20 -16.92
C ASP A 364 -9.95 17.26 -15.50
N TYR A 365 -10.76 17.23 -14.43
CA TYR A 365 -10.28 17.41 -13.05
C TYR A 365 -9.10 16.49 -12.71
N VAL A 366 -9.26 15.18 -12.88
CA VAL A 366 -8.19 14.20 -12.57
C VAL A 366 -6.98 14.36 -13.49
N GLU A 367 -7.19 14.69 -14.76
CA GLU A 367 -6.09 14.94 -15.70
C GLU A 367 -5.26 16.15 -15.28
N ARG A 368 -5.91 17.26 -14.90
CA ARG A 368 -5.22 18.45 -14.38
C ARG A 368 -4.43 18.13 -13.11
N ARG A 369 -5.02 17.39 -12.15
CA ARG A 369 -4.32 16.97 -10.91
C ARG A 369 -3.12 16.07 -11.20
N LEU A 370 -3.18 15.21 -12.21
CA LEU A 370 -2.07 14.35 -12.64
C LEU A 370 -1.03 15.09 -13.50
N ALA A 371 -1.38 16.21 -14.11
CA ALA A 371 -0.47 17.03 -14.90
C ALA A 371 0.27 18.10 -14.07
N GLU A 372 -0.09 18.30 -12.80
CA GLU A 372 0.57 19.27 -11.92
C GLU A 372 2.08 18.96 -11.79
N PRO A 373 2.95 19.98 -11.94
CA PRO A 373 4.39 19.76 -11.91
C PRO A 373 4.85 19.26 -10.52
N VAL A 374 5.78 18.30 -10.53
CA VAL A 374 6.49 17.89 -9.31
C VAL A 374 7.73 18.79 -9.18
N GLU A 375 7.66 19.79 -8.29
CA GLU A 375 8.71 20.81 -8.17
C GLU A 375 10.08 20.21 -7.81
N ARG A 376 10.11 19.22 -6.90
CA ARG A 376 11.34 18.51 -6.54
C ARG A 376 11.02 17.12 -6.00
N LEU A 377 11.78 16.11 -6.44
CA LEU A 377 11.79 14.80 -5.80
C LEU A 377 12.46 14.92 -4.43
N ALA A 378 11.70 14.72 -3.36
CA ALA A 378 12.20 14.65 -2.00
C ALA A 378 12.83 13.27 -1.72
N LEU A 379 13.90 12.94 -2.46
CA LEU A 379 14.68 11.74 -2.19
C LEU A 379 15.41 11.89 -0.86
N LEU A 380 15.20 10.90 -0.01
CA LEU A 380 15.84 10.75 1.29
C LEU A 380 17.07 9.86 1.03
N GLY A 381 18.27 10.33 1.37
CA GLY A 381 19.53 9.67 1.01
C GLY A 381 20.75 10.29 1.65
#